data_AF-A0A2V9J7U9-F1
#
_entry.id   AF-A0A2V9J7U9-F1
#
_cell.length_a   1.000
_cell.length_b   1.000
_cell.length_c   1.000
_cell.angle_alpha   90.00
_cell.angle_beta   90.00
_cell.angle_gamma   90.00
#
_symmetry.space_group_name_H-M   'P 1'
#
loop_
_entity.id
_entity.type
_entity.pdbx_description
1 polymer ?
#
loop_
_entity_poly.entity_id
_entity_poly.type
_entity_poly.pdbx_seq_one_letter_code
_entity_poly.pdbx_strand_id
1 'polypeptide(L)'
;MLTAVDMALGSIRWQVPLGSMQGFAPGHPPVPPGSPSLGGPIVTAGGLVFTAGTFDPYVRAFDVETGKELWKGELPASGHATPMTYRLGANGKQYVVIAAGGHPKITEEKPGDALVAFTLP
;
A
#
# COMPACT_ATOMS: atom_id res chain seq x y z
N MET A 1 2.34 1.52 -10.76
CA MET A 1 1.32 0.49 -11.07
C MET A 1 1.56 -0.72 -10.19
N LEU A 2 0.49 -1.43 -9.82
CA LEU A 2 0.56 -2.76 -9.21
C LEU A 2 0.24 -3.80 -10.29
N THR A 3 1.08 -4.81 -10.42
CA THR A 3 1.00 -5.82 -11.49
C THR A 3 0.99 -7.21 -10.88
N ALA A 4 0.01 -8.04 -11.28
CA ALA A 4 0.08 -9.47 -11.05
C ALA A 4 0.54 -10.19 -12.32
N VAL A 5 1.52 -11.06 -12.15
CA VAL A 5 2.10 -11.87 -13.23
C VAL A 5 1.82 -13.33 -12.93
N ASP A 6 1.25 -14.04 -13.90
CA ASP A 6 1.20 -15.48 -13.89
C ASP A 6 2.59 -16.03 -14.24
N MET A 7 3.27 -16.62 -13.25
CA MET A 7 4.63 -17.12 -13.47
C MET A 7 4.68 -18.42 -14.28
N ALA A 8 3.57 -19.17 -14.38
CA ALA A 8 3.53 -20.39 -15.17
C ALA A 8 3.34 -20.07 -16.67
N LEU A 9 2.51 -19.07 -16.96
CA LEU A 9 2.20 -18.65 -18.34
C LEU A 9 3.09 -17.51 -18.84
N GLY A 10 3.80 -16.81 -17.95
CA GLY A 10 4.59 -15.62 -18.28
C GLY A 10 3.73 -14.42 -18.70
N SER A 11 2.45 -14.42 -18.34
CA SER A 11 1.49 -13.39 -18.75
C SER A 11 1.08 -12.49 -17.60
N ILE A 12 0.67 -11.27 -17.92
CA ILE A 12 0.07 -10.36 -16.94
C ILE A 12 -1.38 -10.79 -16.71
N ARG A 13 -1.74 -11.07 -15.46
CA ARG A 13 -3.16 -11.34 -15.10
C ARG A 13 -3.96 -10.05 -15.02
N TRP A 14 -3.39 -9.05 -14.35
CA TRP A 14 -4.00 -7.73 -14.23
C TRP A 14 -2.94 -6.67 -13.90
N GLN A 15 -3.30 -5.43 -14.22
CA GLN A 15 -2.55 -4.23 -13.88
C GLN A 15 -3.50 -3.13 -13.44
N VAL A 16 -3.18 -2.49 -12.32
CA VAL A 16 -3.96 -1.38 -11.78
C VAL A 16 -3.04 -0.21 -11.38
N PRO A 17 -3.53 1.05 -11.43
CA PRO A 17 -2.82 2.15 -10.81
C PRO A 17 -2.65 1.90 -9.32
N LEU A 18 -1.55 2.40 -8.75
CA LEU A 18 -1.26 2.28 -7.33
C LEU A 18 -1.08 3.67 -6.74
N GLY A 19 -1.93 4.03 -5.78
CA GLY A 19 -1.96 5.32 -5.10
C GLY A 19 -2.33 6.50 -6.00
N SER A 20 -1.98 7.70 -5.55
CA SER A 20 -2.32 8.95 -6.22
C SER A 20 -1.26 10.00 -5.96
N MET A 21 -0.96 10.83 -6.97
CA MET A 21 -0.20 12.07 -6.82
C MET A 21 -1.11 13.31 -6.78
N GLN A 22 -2.43 13.11 -6.64
CA GLN A 22 -3.38 14.22 -6.61
C GLN A 22 -3.10 15.14 -5.42
N GLY A 23 -2.86 16.43 -5.70
CA GLY A 23 -2.59 17.42 -4.65
C GLY A 23 -1.22 17.27 -3.98
N PHE A 24 -0.34 16.44 -4.53
CA PHE A 24 1.00 16.22 -3.98
C PHE A 24 1.86 17.50 -4.00
N ALA A 25 1.77 18.29 -5.06
CA ALA A 25 2.46 19.58 -5.19
C ALA A 25 1.45 20.71 -5.44
N PRO A 26 1.60 21.89 -4.79
CA PRO A 26 0.71 23.03 -4.99
C PRO A 26 0.67 23.50 -6.45
N GLY A 27 -0.52 23.87 -6.93
CA GLY A 27 -0.70 24.48 -8.26
C GLY A 27 -0.67 23.51 -9.45
N HIS A 28 -0.55 22.20 -9.21
CA HIS A 28 -0.62 21.21 -10.28
C HIS A 28 -2.08 20.85 -10.64
N PRO A 29 -2.40 20.67 -11.93
CA PRO A 29 -3.72 20.23 -12.36
C PRO A 29 -4.01 18.81 -11.87
N PRO A 30 -5.28 18.37 -11.88
CA PRO A 30 -5.62 16.98 -11.56
C PRO A 30 -4.86 15.98 -12.43
N VAL A 31 -4.38 14.90 -11.81
CA VAL A 31 -3.60 13.86 -12.47
C VAL A 31 -4.33 12.52 -12.39
N PRO A 32 -4.15 11.61 -13.36
CA PRO A 32 -4.70 10.26 -13.28
C PRO A 32 -4.20 9.52 -12.02
N PRO A 33 -4.96 8.54 -11.50
CA PRO A 33 -4.52 7.70 -10.40
C PRO A 33 -3.18 7.02 -10.71
N GLY A 34 -2.33 6.92 -9.69
CA GLY A 34 -0.98 6.40 -9.78
C GLY A 34 0.02 7.26 -9.01
N SER A 35 1.04 6.58 -8.49
CA SER A 35 2.20 7.15 -7.84
C SER A 35 3.42 6.28 -8.18
N PRO A 36 4.63 6.84 -8.20
CA PRO A 36 5.84 6.06 -7.97
C PRO A 36 5.66 5.18 -6.72
N SER A 37 6.17 3.95 -6.79
CA SER A 37 6.11 3.00 -5.68
C SER A 37 7.52 2.77 -5.13
N LEU A 38 7.73 3.05 -3.85
CA LEU A 38 9.00 2.85 -3.15
C LEU A 38 8.98 1.63 -2.21
N GLY A 39 7.80 1.09 -1.92
CA GLY A 39 7.59 -0.08 -1.06
C GLY A 39 7.17 -1.32 -1.84
N GLY A 40 7.25 -2.46 -1.17
CA GLY A 40 6.76 -3.75 -1.68
C GLY A 40 5.40 -4.14 -1.12
N PRO A 41 4.71 -5.08 -1.79
CA PRO A 41 3.49 -5.69 -1.27
C PRO A 41 3.80 -6.89 -0.35
N ILE A 42 2.82 -7.29 0.44
CA ILE A 42 2.69 -8.65 0.97
C ILE A 42 1.39 -9.29 0.45
N VAL A 43 1.38 -10.61 0.31
CA VAL A 43 0.20 -11.38 -0.10
C VAL A 43 -0.16 -12.34 1.03
N THR A 44 -1.44 -12.44 1.35
CA THR A 44 -1.95 -13.33 2.40
C THR A 44 -2.74 -14.50 1.81
N ALA A 45 -2.82 -15.62 2.53
CA ALA A 45 -3.64 -16.76 2.14
C ALA A 45 -5.14 -16.45 2.09
N GLY A 46 -5.59 -15.31 2.65
CA GLY A 46 -6.97 -14.82 2.54
C GLY A 46 -7.30 -14.17 1.19
N GLY A 47 -6.38 -14.20 0.22
CA GLY A 47 -6.61 -13.62 -1.12
C GLY A 47 -6.43 -12.10 -1.18
N LEU A 48 -5.68 -11.53 -0.23
CA LEU A 48 -5.45 -10.10 -0.15
C LEU A 48 -3.98 -9.73 -0.39
N VAL A 49 -3.76 -8.71 -1.20
CA VAL A 49 -2.49 -8.02 -1.38
C VAL A 49 -2.51 -6.73 -0.56
N PHE A 50 -1.65 -6.64 0.46
CA PHE A 50 -1.44 -5.38 1.19
C PHE A 50 -0.23 -4.65 0.64
N THR A 51 -0.39 -3.37 0.33
CA THR A 51 0.72 -2.54 -0.13
C THR A 51 0.51 -1.08 0.25
N ALA A 52 1.62 -0.37 0.39
CA ALA A 52 1.66 1.08 0.49
C ALA A 52 2.67 1.56 -0.55
N GLY A 53 3.71 2.29 -0.15
CA GLY A 53 4.81 2.65 -1.03
C GLY A 53 4.52 3.85 -1.92
N THR A 54 3.38 4.51 -1.76
CA THR A 54 2.97 5.65 -2.59
C THR A 54 3.07 6.96 -1.82
N PHE A 55 3.04 8.07 -2.55
CA PHE A 55 3.19 9.40 -1.96
C PHE A 55 1.98 9.86 -1.15
N ASP A 56 0.79 9.31 -1.45
CA ASP A 56 -0.36 9.49 -0.58
C ASP A 56 -0.30 8.57 0.65
N PRO A 57 -0.77 9.03 1.82
CA PRO A 57 -0.51 8.37 3.10
C PRO A 57 -1.53 7.25 3.39
N TYR A 58 -1.50 6.19 2.57
CA TYR A 58 -2.39 5.05 2.74
C TYR A 58 -1.67 3.72 2.65
N VAL A 59 -2.08 2.78 3.51
CA VAL A 59 -1.95 1.35 3.25
C VAL A 59 -3.23 0.87 2.57
N ARG A 60 -3.12 -0.02 1.59
CA ARG A 60 -4.23 -0.51 0.78
C ARG A 60 -4.29 -2.02 0.79
N ALA A 61 -5.49 -2.55 0.64
CA ALA A 61 -5.73 -3.97 0.38
C ALA A 61 -6.40 -4.13 -0.99
N PHE A 62 -5.84 -5.02 -1.80
CA PHE A 62 -6.36 -5.38 -3.11
C PHE A 62 -6.76 -6.86 -3.13
N ASP A 63 -7.80 -7.17 -3.89
CA ASP A 63 -8.15 -8.53 -4.25
C ASP A 63 -7.05 -9.14 -5.14
N VAL A 64 -6.54 -10.32 -4.78
CA VAL A 64 -5.39 -10.93 -5.48
C VAL A 64 -5.72 -11.38 -6.90
N GLU A 65 -6.98 -11.75 -7.18
CA GLU A 65 -7.38 -12.29 -8.48
C GLU A 65 -7.73 -11.20 -9.48
N THR A 66 -8.25 -10.07 -8.99
CA THR A 66 -8.79 -9.00 -9.85
C THR A 66 -8.00 -7.70 -9.81
N GLY A 67 -7.15 -7.50 -8.79
CA GLY A 67 -6.46 -6.23 -8.57
C GLY A 67 -7.38 -5.10 -8.10
N LYS A 68 -8.63 -5.39 -7.73
CA LYS A 68 -9.57 -4.38 -7.23
C LYS A 68 -9.17 -3.91 -5.83
N GLU A 69 -9.07 -2.59 -5.62
CA GLU A 69 -8.91 -2.03 -4.28
C GLU A 69 -10.18 -2.32 -3.46
N LEU A 70 -10.01 -3.04 -2.35
CA LEU A 70 -11.10 -3.42 -1.45
C LEU A 70 -11.17 -2.51 -0.23
N TRP A 71 -10.02 -1.97 0.18
CA TRP A 71 -9.90 -1.17 1.39
C TRP A 71 -8.64 -0.30 1.36
N LYS A 72 -8.67 0.81 2.09
CA LYS A 72 -7.50 1.60 2.45
C LYS A 72 -7.61 2.14 3.87
N GLY A 73 -6.46 2.25 4.53
CA GLY A 73 -6.30 2.83 5.86
C GLY A 73 -5.38 4.03 5.81
N GLU A 74 -5.83 5.15 6.40
CA GLU A 74 -5.05 6.38 6.47
C GLU A 74 -3.86 6.22 7.43
N LEU A 75 -2.74 6.83 7.04
CA LEU A 75 -1.50 6.85 7.79
C LEU A 75 -1.17 8.31 8.17
N PRO A 76 -0.44 8.53 9.27
CA PRO A 76 -0.04 9.88 9.69
C PRO A 76 1.03 10.51 8.78
N ALA A 77 1.72 9.69 7.97
CA ALA A 77 2.72 10.01 6.96
C ALA A 77 2.74 8.89 5.89
N SER A 78 3.35 9.12 4.72
CA SER A 78 3.48 8.08 3.70
C SER A 78 4.29 6.88 4.22
N GLY A 79 3.79 5.68 3.93
CA GLY A 79 4.42 4.42 4.33
C GLY A 79 5.19 3.82 3.17
N HIS A 80 6.50 4.05 3.10
CA HIS A 80 7.35 3.50 2.03
C HIS A 80 7.89 2.10 2.31
N ALA A 81 7.69 1.59 3.52
CA ALA A 81 8.08 0.24 3.89
C ALA A 81 7.11 -0.81 3.31
N THR A 82 7.62 -2.03 3.08
CA THR A 82 6.77 -3.19 2.86
C THR A 82 5.98 -3.48 4.13
N PRO A 83 4.63 -3.55 4.09
CA PRO A 83 3.84 -3.93 5.25
C PRO A 83 4.22 -5.32 5.75
N MET A 84 3.96 -5.62 7.01
CA MET A 84 4.07 -6.97 7.55
C MET A 84 2.75 -7.40 8.19
N THR A 85 2.54 -8.71 8.36
CA THR A 85 1.40 -9.22 9.11
C THR A 85 1.82 -10.31 10.08
N TYR A 86 1.14 -10.37 11.23
CA TYR A 86 1.37 -11.39 12.26
C TYR A 86 0.09 -11.69 13.03
N ARG A 87 0.11 -12.80 13.77
CA ARG A 87 -0.93 -13.19 14.73
C ARG A 87 -0.28 -13.75 16.00
N LEU A 88 -0.80 -13.37 17.17
CA LEU A 88 -0.33 -13.91 18.45
C LEU A 88 -1.12 -15.18 18.80
N GLY A 89 -0.57 -16.35 18.44
CA GLY A 89 -1.20 -17.65 18.69
C GLY A 89 -2.30 -18.02 17.70
N ALA A 90 -2.83 -19.24 17.79
CA ALA A 90 -3.79 -19.77 16.81
C ALA A 90 -5.14 -19.01 16.79
N ASN A 91 -5.57 -18.52 17.95
CA ASN A 91 -6.86 -17.80 18.11
C ASN A 91 -6.68 -16.29 18.28
N GLY A 92 -5.46 -15.77 18.06
CA GLY A 92 -5.18 -14.34 18.16
C GLY A 92 -5.79 -13.54 17.02
N LYS A 93 -5.93 -12.23 17.23
CA LYS A 93 -6.21 -11.32 16.12
C LYS A 93 -4.99 -11.24 15.18
N GLN A 94 -5.25 -11.22 13.87
CA GLN A 94 -4.23 -10.91 12.88
C GLN A 94 -4.10 -9.40 12.75
N TYR A 95 -2.87 -8.92 12.68
CA TYR A 95 -2.54 -7.51 12.52
C TYR A 95 -1.79 -7.31 11.21
N VAL A 96 -2.07 -6.19 10.53
CA VAL A 96 -1.23 -5.65 9.46
C VAL A 96 -0.53 -4.42 10.01
N VAL A 97 0.79 -4.37 9.90
CA VAL A 97 1.63 -3.30 10.47
C VAL A 97 2.48 -2.66 9.39
N ILE A 98 2.61 -1.34 9.46
CA ILE A 98 3.46 -0.57 8.56
C ILE A 98 4.18 0.57 9.30
N ALA A 99 5.41 0.84 8.89
CA ALA A 99 6.14 2.05 9.27
C ALA A 99 5.71 3.22 8.37
N ALA A 100 5.15 4.26 8.98
CA ALA A 100 4.73 5.52 8.37
C ALA A 100 5.74 6.62 8.73
N GLY A 101 6.82 6.69 7.94
CA GLY A 101 7.95 7.59 8.18
C GLY A 101 8.09 8.73 7.17
N GLY A 102 7.46 8.62 6.00
CA GLY A 102 7.80 9.45 4.83
C GLY A 102 9.19 9.13 4.27
N HIS A 103 9.62 9.89 3.27
CA HIS A 103 10.95 9.77 2.67
C HIS A 103 11.74 11.09 2.80
N PRO A 104 12.96 11.09 3.36
CA PRO A 104 13.68 12.33 3.70
C PRO A 104 14.11 13.17 2.48
N LYS A 105 14.14 12.58 1.29
CA LYS A 105 14.44 13.29 0.04
C LYS A 105 13.20 13.82 -0.71
N ILE A 106 12.01 13.56 -0.20
CA ILE A 106 10.75 13.99 -0.80
C ILE A 106 10.16 15.07 0.11
N THR A 107 10.36 16.33 -0.28
CA THR A 107 10.10 17.49 0.59
C THR A 107 8.63 17.83 0.74
N GLU A 108 7.80 17.36 -0.18
CA GLU A 108 6.34 17.55 -0.18
C GLU A 108 5.64 16.58 0.78
N GLU A 109 6.30 15.48 1.16
CA GLU A 109 5.75 14.52 2.10
C GLU A 109 5.83 15.03 3.54
N LYS A 110 4.78 14.72 4.31
CA LYS A 110 4.80 14.94 5.75
C LYS A 110 5.78 13.95 6.40
N PRO A 111 6.78 14.42 7.17
CA PRO A 111 7.63 13.53 7.95
C PRO A 111 6.84 12.76 9.01
N GLY A 112 7.24 11.53 9.28
CA GLY A 112 6.65 10.69 10.31
C GLY A 112 7.68 9.82 11.02
N ASP A 113 7.26 9.22 12.13
CA ASP A 113 8.01 8.21 12.87
C ASP A 113 7.03 7.30 13.63
N ALA A 114 6.05 6.76 12.91
CA ALA A 114 4.99 5.97 13.50
C ALA A 114 4.97 4.54 12.96
N LEU A 115 4.70 3.58 13.84
CA LEU A 115 4.22 2.25 13.45
C LEU A 115 2.71 2.23 13.62
N VAL A 116 1.99 1.87 12.56
CA VAL A 116 0.52 1.79 12.56
C VAL A 116 0.10 0.33 12.38
N ALA A 117 -0.81 -0.14 13.24
CA ALA A 117 -1.34 -1.50 13.20
C ALA A 117 -2.85 -1.48 12.94
N PHE A 118 -3.30 -2.32 12.00
CA PHE A 118 -4.71 -2.51 11.64
C PHE A 118 -5.15 -3.93 11.97
N THR A 119 -6.38 -4.08 12.46
CA THR A 119 -7.01 -5.39 12.70
C THR A 119 -8.51 -5.29 12.49
N LEU A 120 -9.17 -6.43 12.28
CA LEU A 120 -10.63 -6.48 12.20
C LEU A 120 -11.26 -6.32 13.61
N PRO A 121 -12.49 -5.76 13.68
CA PRO A 121 -13.24 -5.63 14.93
C PRO A 121 -13.36 -6.93 15.71
#